data_AF-V8NIC0-F1
#
_entry.id   AF-V8NIC0-F1
#
_cell.length_a   1.000
_cell.length_b   1.000
_cell.length_c   1.000
_cell.angle_alpha   90.00
_cell.angle_beta   90.00
_cell.angle_gamma   90.00
#
_symmetry.space_group_name_H-M   'P 1'
#
loop_
_entity.id
_entity.type
_entity.pdbx_description
1 polymer ?
#
loop_
_entity_poly.entity_id
_entity_poly.type
_entity_poly.pdbx_seq_one_letter_code
_entity_poly.pdbx_strand_id
1 'polypeptide(L)'
;MLIDFSLCGSPVSVASQISFFRCELCNTEAAKYRCPRCMKYSCSLACVKKHKALYSCNGIREKAAFVSVNEFSNLTLLSGKSISPIELLKVNFLRNRARRCKICLQTLPIGFTKRRENSTFYSNK
;
A
#
# COMPACT_ATOMS: atom_id res chain seq x y z
N MET A 1 -35.55 -17.31 7.42
CA MET A 1 -34.64 -16.53 8.26
C MET A 1 -33.36 -16.33 7.47
N LEU A 2 -33.31 -15.23 6.71
CA LEU A 2 -32.13 -14.83 5.95
C LEU A 2 -31.11 -14.31 6.96
N ILE A 3 -29.92 -14.90 7.00
CA ILE A 3 -28.83 -14.43 7.84
C ILE A 3 -28.03 -13.46 6.97
N ASP A 4 -28.09 -12.18 7.34
CA ASP A 4 -27.42 -11.05 6.70
C ASP A 4 -25.91 -11.28 6.52
N PHE A 5 -25.50 -11.42 5.25
CA PHE A 5 -24.11 -11.48 4.80
C PHE A 5 -23.53 -10.06 4.60
N SER A 6 -23.76 -9.16 5.57
CA SER A 6 -23.32 -7.77 5.48
C SER A 6 -22.02 -7.58 6.25
N LEU A 7 -21.00 -7.07 5.54
CA LEU A 7 -19.61 -6.81 5.95
C LEU A 7 -18.59 -7.95 5.78
N CYS A 8 -18.42 -8.44 4.54
CA CYS A 8 -17.07 -8.78 4.08
C CYS A 8 -16.75 -8.06 2.76
N GLY A 9 -15.92 -7.02 2.88
CA GLY A 9 -15.08 -6.42 1.85
C GLY A 9 -15.68 -6.34 0.44
N SER A 10 -16.24 -5.19 0.12
CA SER A 10 -16.39 -4.79 -1.28
C SER A 10 -15.04 -4.95 -2.00
N PRO A 11 -15.00 -5.54 -3.21
CA PRO A 11 -13.83 -5.46 -4.04
C PRO A 11 -13.71 -4.01 -4.48
N VAL A 12 -12.97 -3.20 -3.72
CA VAL A 12 -12.57 -1.87 -4.19
C VAL A 12 -11.70 -2.14 -5.41
N SER A 13 -12.29 -1.93 -6.58
CA SER A 13 -11.58 -1.85 -7.86
C SER A 13 -10.62 -0.66 -7.78
N VAL A 14 -9.41 -0.90 -7.26
CA VAL A 14 -8.36 0.12 -7.07
C VAL A 14 -7.85 0.73 -8.40
N ALA A 15 -8.40 0.34 -9.54
CA ALA A 15 -7.94 0.75 -10.86
C ALA A 15 -8.60 2.04 -11.42
N SER A 16 -9.65 2.60 -10.81
CA SER A 16 -10.50 3.57 -11.55
C SER A 16 -10.80 4.91 -10.85
N GLN A 17 -10.24 5.20 -9.67
CA GLN A 17 -10.56 6.45 -8.93
C GLN A 17 -9.56 7.61 -9.09
N ILE A 18 -8.55 7.51 -9.97
CA ILE A 18 -7.63 8.64 -10.22
C ILE A 18 -8.31 9.73 -11.07
N SER A 19 -9.30 9.34 -11.89
CA SER A 19 -9.95 10.20 -12.88
C SER A 19 -10.87 11.29 -12.31
N PHE A 20 -11.23 11.26 -11.02
CA PHE A 20 -12.07 12.30 -10.41
C PHE A 20 -11.26 13.48 -9.87
N PHE A 21 -9.98 13.29 -9.56
CA PHE A 21 -9.15 14.36 -8.97
C PHE A 21 -8.58 15.26 -10.05
N ARG A 22 -8.65 16.58 -9.87
CA ARG A 22 -8.01 17.56 -10.76
C ARG A 22 -6.55 17.77 -10.38
N CYS A 23 -5.75 18.21 -11.35
CA CYS A 23 -4.37 18.61 -11.09
C CYS A 23 -4.31 19.80 -10.12
N GLU A 24 -3.68 19.64 -8.96
CA GLU A 24 -3.57 20.71 -7.94
C GLU A 24 -2.66 21.88 -8.34
N LEU A 25 -1.96 21.78 -9.46
CA LEU A 25 -1.03 22.82 -9.91
C LEU A 25 -1.57 23.73 -11.00
N CYS A 26 -2.38 23.17 -11.90
CA CYS A 26 -2.95 23.93 -13.01
C CYS A 26 -4.47 23.95 -13.00
N ASN A 27 -5.13 23.08 -12.23
CA ASN A 27 -6.59 22.95 -12.13
C ASN A 27 -7.35 22.80 -13.46
N THR A 28 -6.65 22.58 -14.57
CA THR A 28 -7.25 22.48 -15.92
C THR A 28 -7.72 21.07 -16.23
N GLU A 29 -6.82 20.10 -16.16
CA GLU A 29 -7.07 18.71 -16.53
C GLU A 29 -7.24 17.79 -15.31
N ALA A 30 -7.92 16.66 -15.54
CA ALA A 30 -7.92 15.54 -14.61
C ALA A 30 -6.49 15.06 -14.35
N ALA A 31 -6.22 14.69 -13.10
CA ALA A 31 -4.94 14.19 -12.69
C ALA A 31 -4.69 12.81 -13.29
N LYS A 32 -3.46 12.59 -13.76
CA LYS A 32 -2.99 11.31 -14.30
C LYS A 32 -2.00 10.64 -13.35
N TYR A 33 -1.35 11.44 -12.50
CA TYR A 33 -0.29 11.01 -11.61
C TYR A 33 -0.55 11.48 -10.17
N ARG A 34 -0.07 10.70 -9.21
CA ARG A 34 -0.10 11.01 -7.77
C ARG A 34 1.29 10.89 -7.16
N CYS A 35 1.75 11.92 -6.46
CA CYS A 35 3.06 11.92 -5.85
C CYS A 35 3.11 10.95 -4.66
N PRO A 36 4.07 10.00 -4.57
CA PRO A 36 4.10 9.00 -3.50
C PRO A 36 4.57 9.56 -2.15
N ARG A 37 5.13 10.78 -2.12
CA ARG A 37 5.55 11.47 -0.88
C ARG A 37 4.45 12.34 -0.30
N CYS A 38 4.00 13.32 -1.07
CA CYS A 38 3.06 14.35 -0.61
C CYS A 38 1.63 14.12 -1.09
N MET A 39 1.36 13.00 -1.78
CA MET A 39 0.03 12.62 -2.26
C MET A 39 -0.65 13.57 -3.24
N LYS A 40 0.04 14.62 -3.71
CA LYS A 40 -0.49 15.61 -4.65
C LYS A 40 -0.80 15.03 -6.02
N TYR A 41 -1.92 15.48 -6.58
CA TYR A 41 -2.41 15.08 -7.89
C TYR A 41 -1.87 15.99 -9.01
N SER A 42 -1.46 15.39 -10.13
CA SER A 42 -0.89 16.12 -11.27
C SER A 42 -1.31 15.53 -12.62
N CYS A 43 -1.56 16.37 -13.63
CA CYS A 43 -2.02 15.93 -14.96
C CYS A 43 -0.88 15.58 -15.94
N SER A 44 0.32 16.12 -15.74
CA SER A 44 1.43 15.99 -16.71
C SER A 44 2.80 16.04 -16.02
N LEU A 45 3.85 15.61 -16.73
CA LEU A 45 5.23 15.68 -16.24
C LEU A 45 5.67 17.10 -15.90
N ALA A 46 5.19 18.10 -16.64
CA ALA A 46 5.45 19.51 -16.33
C ALA A 46 4.87 19.87 -14.95
N CYS A 47 3.65 19.43 -14.64
CA CYS A 47 3.07 19.58 -13.31
C CYS A 47 3.85 18.78 -12.26
N VAL A 48 4.27 17.55 -12.57
CA VAL A 48 5.13 16.78 -11.65
C VAL A 48 6.41 17.57 -11.30
N LYS A 49 7.10 18.15 -12.28
CA LYS A 49 8.32 18.94 -12.01
C LYS A 49 8.03 20.23 -11.25
N LYS A 50 6.96 20.94 -11.63
CA LYS A 50 6.53 22.17 -10.94
C LYS A 50 6.23 21.92 -9.47
N HIS A 51 5.52 20.83 -9.10
CA HIS A 51 5.24 20.59 -7.67
C HIS A 51 6.51 20.26 -6.90
N LYS A 52 7.45 19.53 -7.52
CA LYS A 52 8.72 19.19 -6.86
C LYS A 52 9.53 20.45 -6.54
N ALA A 53 9.56 21.40 -7.47
CA ALA A 53 10.21 22.69 -7.27
C ALA A 53 9.49 23.56 -6.21
N LEU A 54 8.17 23.72 -6.32
CA LEU A 54 7.39 24.60 -5.44
C LEU A 54 7.33 24.12 -3.99
N TYR A 55 7.25 22.81 -3.77
CA TYR A 55 7.10 22.22 -2.44
C TYR A 55 8.38 21.51 -1.96
N SER A 56 9.51 21.76 -2.61
CA SER A 56 10.81 21.11 -2.32
C SER A 56 10.68 19.59 -2.13
N CYS A 57 9.89 18.94 -2.99
CA CYS A 57 9.52 17.54 -2.85
C CYS A 57 10.46 16.64 -3.69
N ASN A 58 11.20 15.75 -3.04
CA ASN A 58 12.03 14.73 -3.72
C ASN A 58 11.19 13.64 -4.43
N GLY A 59 9.90 13.53 -4.15
CA GLY A 59 8.99 12.54 -4.76
C GLY A 59 9.28 11.09 -4.34
N ILE A 60 9.98 10.87 -3.24
CA ILE A 60 10.30 9.53 -2.71
C ILE A 60 9.50 9.32 -1.43
N ARG A 61 8.75 8.22 -1.35
CA ARG A 61 8.02 7.86 -0.14
C ARG A 61 8.99 7.42 0.97
N GLU A 62 8.84 8.00 2.14
CA GLU A 62 9.58 7.60 3.35
C GLU A 62 9.03 6.25 3.83
N LYS A 63 9.80 5.17 3.58
CA LYS A 63 9.39 3.79 3.92
C LYS A 63 9.43 3.51 5.43
N ALA A 64 10.18 4.32 6.18
CA ALA A 64 10.40 4.18 7.62
C ALA A 64 9.75 5.34 8.41
N ALA A 65 8.74 6.00 7.84
CA ALA A 65 7.98 7.01 8.57
C ALA A 65 7.38 6.38 9.84
N PHE A 66 7.52 7.07 10.97
CA PHE A 66 6.94 6.62 12.23
C PHE A 66 5.41 6.55 12.10
N VAL A 67 4.85 5.43 12.52
CA VAL A 67 3.41 5.21 12.62
C VAL A 67 3.18 4.74 14.04
N SER A 68 2.23 5.37 14.73
CA SER A 68 1.87 4.97 16.09
C SER A 68 1.40 3.51 16.10
N VAL A 69 1.58 2.81 17.23
CA VAL A 69 1.19 1.39 17.32
C VAL A 69 -0.29 1.20 16.98
N ASN A 70 -1.15 2.14 17.35
CA ASN A 70 -2.58 2.09 17.08
C ASN A 70 -2.92 2.26 15.59
N GLU A 71 -2.10 2.98 14.82
CA GLU A 71 -2.30 3.20 13.39
C GLU A 71 -1.51 2.22 12.52
N PHE A 72 -0.66 1.40 13.14
CA PHE A 72 0.17 0.43 12.44
C PHE A 72 -0.66 -0.75 11.95
N SER A 73 -1.06 -0.72 10.68
CA SER A 73 -1.91 -1.75 10.06
C SER A 73 -1.16 -2.59 9.01
N ASN A 74 -1.75 -3.72 8.60
CA ASN A 74 -1.24 -4.54 7.51
C ASN A 74 -1.06 -3.76 6.19
N LEU A 75 -1.81 -2.67 5.99
CA LEU A 75 -1.67 -1.81 4.81
C LEU A 75 -0.36 -1.01 4.85
N THR A 76 0.09 -0.59 6.03
CA THR A 76 1.40 0.03 6.26
C THR A 76 2.53 -0.93 5.91
N LEU A 77 2.37 -2.21 6.29
CA LEU A 77 3.32 -3.29 5.99
C LEU A 77 3.43 -3.57 4.49
N LEU A 78 2.30 -3.73 3.79
CA LEU A 78 2.25 -4.16 2.38
C LEU A 78 2.60 -3.06 1.38
N SER A 79 2.84 -1.84 1.84
CA SER A 79 3.09 -0.69 0.99
C SER A 79 4.45 -0.69 0.27
N GLY A 80 5.28 -1.72 0.48
CA GLY A 80 6.62 -1.84 -0.09
C GLY A 80 6.76 -3.06 -0.99
N LYS A 81 6.86 -2.81 -2.31
CA LYS A 81 7.13 -3.75 -3.42
C LYS A 81 5.94 -4.62 -3.84
N SER A 82 5.65 -4.56 -5.13
CA SER A 82 4.73 -5.47 -5.82
C SER A 82 5.37 -6.85 -5.97
N ILE A 83 4.66 -7.90 -5.57
CA ILE A 83 5.05 -9.29 -5.79
C ILE A 83 5.16 -9.52 -7.31
N SER A 84 6.26 -10.14 -7.76
CA SER A 84 6.42 -10.45 -9.19
C SER A 84 5.36 -11.47 -9.66
N PRO A 85 5.00 -11.53 -10.96
CA PRO A 85 4.00 -12.48 -11.46
C PRO A 85 4.31 -13.94 -11.11
N ILE A 86 5.59 -14.32 -11.08
CA ILE A 86 6.05 -15.68 -10.78
C ILE A 86 5.87 -16.01 -9.29
N GLU A 87 6.20 -15.06 -8.41
CA GLU A 87 6.00 -15.24 -6.96
C GLU A 87 4.51 -15.27 -6.59
N LEU A 88 3.67 -14.53 -7.33
CA LEU A 88 2.23 -14.51 -7.13
C LEU A 88 1.59 -15.88 -7.36
N LEU A 89 2.07 -16.65 -8.35
CA LEU A 89 1.58 -18.01 -8.61
C LEU A 89 1.86 -18.94 -7.42
N LYS A 90 3.08 -18.89 -6.87
CA LYS A 90 3.48 -19.70 -5.69
C LYS A 90 2.65 -19.33 -4.46
N VAL A 91 2.47 -18.03 -4.20
CA VAL A 91 1.65 -17.53 -3.08
C VAL A 91 0.19 -17.99 -3.22
N ASN A 92 -0.39 -17.89 -4.42
CA ASN A 92 -1.77 -18.29 -4.67
C ASN A 92 -1.98 -19.79 -4.48
N PHE A 93 -1.03 -20.63 -4.91
CA PHE A 93 -1.07 -22.06 -4.66
C PHE A 93 -1.11 -22.37 -3.15
N LEU A 94 -0.22 -21.75 -2.37
CA LEU A 94 -0.18 -21.93 -0.91
C LEU A 94 -1.48 -21.46 -0.25
N ARG A 95 -2.01 -20.31 -0.64
CA ARG A 95 -3.28 -19.78 -0.13
C ARG A 95 -4.46 -20.70 -0.44
N ASN A 96 -4.50 -21.26 -1.65
CA ASN A 96 -5.56 -22.18 -2.06
C ASN A 96 -5.51 -23.51 -1.28
N ARG A 97 -4.32 -24.01 -0.97
CA ARG A 97 -4.15 -25.18 -0.10
C ARG A 97 -4.60 -24.89 1.34
N ALA A 98 -4.20 -23.76 1.90
CA ALA A 98 -4.59 -23.34 3.25
C ALA A 98 -6.12 -23.20 3.39
N ARG A 99 -6.80 -22.67 2.36
CA ARG A 99 -8.27 -22.57 2.34
C ARG A 99 -8.99 -23.90 2.44
N ARG A 100 -8.45 -24.97 1.86
CA ARG A 100 -9.02 -26.33 2.00
C ARG A 100 -8.98 -26.83 3.45
N CYS A 101 -8.06 -26.28 4.24
CA CYS A 101 -7.94 -26.53 5.67
C CYS A 101 -8.61 -25.44 6.52
N LYS A 102 -9.43 -24.55 5.93
CA LYS A 102 -10.06 -23.40 6.60
C LYS A 102 -9.06 -22.41 7.24
N ILE A 103 -7.83 -22.35 6.72
CA ILE A 103 -6.78 -21.44 7.19
C ILE A 103 -6.67 -20.25 6.23
N CYS A 104 -6.75 -19.02 6.75
CA CYS A 104 -6.52 -17.80 5.98
C CYS A 104 -5.03 -17.42 6.03
N LEU A 105 -4.28 -17.75 4.98
CA LEU A 105 -2.87 -17.43 4.89
C LEU A 105 -2.66 -15.97 4.44
N GLN A 106 -1.96 -15.17 5.25
CA GLN A 106 -1.48 -13.83 4.88
C GLN A 106 0.02 -13.85 4.60
N THR A 107 0.45 -13.19 3.53
CA THR A 107 1.86 -13.09 3.16
C THR A 107 2.50 -11.83 3.72
N LEU A 108 3.71 -11.99 4.27
CA LEU A 108 4.52 -10.85 4.72
C LEU A 108 5.08 -10.05 3.53
N PRO A 109 5.31 -8.74 3.70
CA PRO A 109 5.91 -7.90 2.66
C PRO A 109 7.33 -8.33 2.28
N ILE A 110 7.73 -8.05 1.04
CA ILE A 110 9.07 -8.36 0.52
C ILE A 110 10.13 -7.49 1.22
N GLY A 111 10.84 -8.10 2.16
CA GLY A 111 11.82 -7.46 3.03
C GLY A 111 11.73 -7.91 4.49
N PHE A 112 10.59 -8.48 4.88
CA PHE A 112 10.46 -9.26 6.12
C PHE A 112 11.00 -10.66 5.85
N THR A 113 12.32 -10.80 5.74
CA THR A 113 12.94 -12.12 5.88
C THR A 113 12.63 -12.62 7.28
N LYS A 114 12.43 -13.93 7.46
CA LYS A 114 12.42 -14.51 8.80
C LYS A 114 13.74 -14.10 9.47
N ARG A 115 13.70 -13.11 10.38
CA ARG A 115 14.83 -12.94 11.29
C ARG A 115 14.89 -14.21 12.11
N ARG A 116 16.03 -14.87 12.05
CA ARG A 116 16.40 -15.94 12.96
C ARG A 116 16.52 -15.26 14.32
N GLU A 117 15.46 -15.43 15.12
CA GLU A 117 15.31 -15.02 16.52
C GLU A 117 15.26 -13.51 16.81
N ASN A 118 14.33 -13.14 17.70
CA ASN A 118 14.17 -11.79 18.21
C ASN A 118 15.28 -11.53 19.24
N SER A 119 16.29 -10.72 18.89
CA SER A 119 17.40 -10.38 19.78
C SER A 119 17.13 -9.21 20.73
N THR A 120 15.89 -8.72 20.81
CA THR A 120 15.54 -7.65 21.75
C THR A 120 15.33 -8.23 23.14
N PHE A 121 16.32 -8.09 24.02
CA PHE A 121 16.12 -8.28 25.46
C PHE A 121 15.34 -7.07 26.00
N TYR A 122 14.11 -7.31 26.44
CA TYR A 122 13.36 -6.30 27.22
C TYR A 122 14.02 -6.24 28.60
N SER A 123 14.77 -5.18 28.87
CA SER A 123 15.25 -4.88 30.22
C SER A 123 14.09 -4.22 30.97
N ASN A 124 13.38 -4.99 31.78
CA ASN A 124 12.45 -4.44 32.76
C ASN A 124 13.30 -3.74 33.83
N LYS A 125 13.25 -2.41 33.85
CA LYS A 125 13.77 -1.60 34.92
C LYS A 125 12.62 -1.03 35.72
#